data_AF-A0A7C9RNA6-F1
#
_entry.id   AF-A0A7C9RNA6-F1
#
_cell.length_a   1.000
_cell.length_b   1.000
_cell.length_c   1.000
_cell.angle_alpha   90.00
_cell.angle_beta   90.00
_cell.angle_gamma   90.00
#
_symmetry.space_group_name_H-M   'P 1'
#
loop_
_entity.id
_entity.type
_entity.pdbx_description
1 polymer ?
#
loop_
_entity_poly.entity_id
_entity_poly.type
_entity_poly.pdbx_seq_one_letter_code
_entity_poly.pdbx_strand_id
1 'polypeptide(L)'
;MYAQQAFEQATKVAADAHAQREAAAKAEAERQIEMRKPAKQREVEGWIKEAIKVLQANGTNIDNNSVDEIYTIIMKESNGNPNAVNNWDSNAMRGTPSKGLMQCIDPTFRAYKLPGYDNILAPVDNIIAGVRYTYARYGGFHNHPGLVSMGLGGGYRGY
;
A
#
# COMPACT_ATOMS: atom_id res chain seq x y z
N MET A 1 -33.96 13.53 -40.76
CA MET A 1 -32.57 13.28 -40.31
C MET A 1 -32.14 14.19 -39.16
N TYR A 2 -32.37 15.52 -39.19
CA TYR A 2 -32.00 16.43 -38.08
C TYR A 2 -32.67 16.11 -36.71
N ALA A 3 -33.97 15.80 -36.69
CA ALA A 3 -34.69 15.50 -35.45
C ALA A 3 -34.18 14.23 -34.74
N GLN A 4 -33.65 13.27 -35.51
CA GLN A 4 -33.17 11.99 -34.99
C GLN A 4 -31.78 12.16 -34.36
N GLN A 5 -30.89 12.93 -35.01
CA GLN A 5 -29.59 13.30 -34.44
C GLN A 5 -29.71 14.16 -33.18
N ALA A 6 -30.67 15.08 -33.14
CA ALA A 6 -30.91 15.91 -31.95
C ALA A 6 -31.41 15.08 -30.76
N PHE A 7 -32.30 14.10 -31.00
CA PHE A 7 -32.76 13.18 -29.97
C PHE A 7 -31.62 12.28 -29.46
N GLU A 8 -30.82 11.73 -30.38
CA GLU A 8 -29.68 10.86 -30.05
C GLU A 8 -28.55 11.59 -29.29
N GLN A 9 -28.30 12.86 -29.62
CA GLN A 9 -27.38 13.68 -28.84
C GLN A 9 -27.92 14.00 -27.44
N ALA A 10 -29.22 14.32 -27.33
CA ALA A 10 -29.83 14.60 -26.04
C ALA A 10 -29.86 13.38 -25.11
N THR A 11 -30.12 12.17 -25.64
CA THR A 11 -30.08 10.93 -24.86
C THR A 11 -28.67 10.60 -24.37
N LYS A 12 -27.65 10.80 -25.21
CA LYS A 12 -26.25 10.62 -24.80
C LYS A 12 -25.83 11.57 -23.68
N VAL A 13 -26.16 12.85 -23.80
CA VAL A 13 -25.87 13.84 -22.75
C VAL A 13 -26.57 13.50 -21.43
N ALA A 14 -27.81 13.02 -21.48
CA ALA A 14 -28.53 12.59 -20.28
C ALA A 14 -27.88 11.35 -19.63
N ALA A 15 -27.43 10.38 -20.43
CA ALA A 15 -26.72 9.20 -19.96
C ALA A 15 -25.36 9.55 -19.33
N ASP A 16 -24.59 10.43 -19.98
CA ASP A 16 -23.30 10.90 -19.46
C ASP A 16 -23.49 11.66 -18.14
N ALA A 17 -24.52 12.52 -18.04
CA ALA A 17 -24.84 13.25 -16.82
C ALA A 17 -25.32 12.33 -15.68
N HIS A 18 -25.95 11.19 -15.99
CA HIS A 18 -26.31 10.19 -15.00
C HIS A 18 -25.06 9.48 -14.49
N ALA A 19 -24.22 8.98 -15.40
CA ALA A 19 -22.97 8.29 -15.05
C ALA A 19 -22.03 9.18 -14.22
N GLN A 20 -21.94 10.48 -14.55
CA GLN A 20 -21.15 11.45 -13.76
C GLN A 20 -21.72 11.65 -12.36
N ARG A 21 -23.05 11.72 -12.21
CA ARG A 21 -23.70 11.84 -10.89
C ARG A 21 -23.51 10.58 -10.05
N GLU A 22 -23.61 9.41 -10.66
CA GLU A 22 -23.32 8.14 -9.98
C GLU A 22 -21.86 8.04 -9.54
N ALA A 23 -20.93 8.41 -10.41
CA ALA A 23 -19.50 8.44 -10.08
C ALA A 23 -19.19 9.44 -8.95
N ALA A 24 -19.79 10.64 -8.98
CA ALA A 24 -19.64 11.63 -7.92
C ALA A 24 -20.22 11.15 -6.58
N ALA A 25 -21.41 10.53 -6.60
CA ALA A 25 -22.02 9.97 -5.40
C ALA A 25 -21.17 8.83 -4.81
N LYS A 26 -20.62 7.96 -5.66
CA LYS A 26 -19.68 6.90 -5.25
C LYS A 26 -18.41 7.50 -4.64
N ALA A 27 -17.81 8.50 -5.29
CA ALA A 27 -16.60 9.16 -4.80
C ALA A 27 -16.84 9.84 -3.44
N GLU A 28 -18.00 10.49 -3.25
CA GLU A 28 -18.36 11.08 -1.96
C GLU A 28 -18.58 10.00 -0.89
N ALA A 29 -19.25 8.89 -1.22
CA ALA A 29 -19.43 7.77 -0.29
C ALA A 29 -18.07 7.17 0.13
N GLU A 30 -17.15 6.95 -0.80
CA GLU A 30 -15.79 6.48 -0.52
C GLU A 30 -15.03 7.47 0.35
N ARG A 31 -15.14 8.77 0.07
CA ARG A 31 -14.53 9.84 0.88
C ARG A 31 -15.08 9.83 2.31
N GLN A 32 -16.39 9.65 2.48
CA GLN A 32 -17.03 9.57 3.80
C GLN A 32 -16.58 8.31 4.56
N ILE A 33 -16.46 7.16 3.87
CA ILE A 33 -15.89 5.93 4.46
C ILE A 33 -14.44 6.17 4.93
N GLU A 34 -13.63 6.78 4.07
CA GLU A 34 -12.24 7.10 4.39
C GLU A 34 -12.14 8.04 5.59
N MET A 35 -12.98 9.09 5.66
CA MET A 35 -13.02 10.02 6.79
C MET A 35 -13.40 9.39 8.12
N ARG A 36 -14.12 8.26 8.13
CA ARG A 36 -14.51 7.54 9.34
C ARG A 36 -13.38 6.68 9.91
N LYS A 37 -12.33 6.39 9.13
CA LYS A 37 -11.18 5.62 9.60
C LYS A 37 -10.37 6.42 10.64
N PRO A 38 -9.71 5.75 11.60
CA PRO A 38 -8.78 6.40 12.51
C PRO A 38 -7.71 7.21 11.76
N ALA A 39 -7.32 8.37 12.30
CA ALA A 39 -6.33 9.25 11.66
C ALA A 39 -5.03 8.52 11.29
N LYS A 40 -4.51 7.69 12.20
CA LYS A 40 -3.34 6.85 11.98
C LYS A 40 -3.51 5.87 10.82
N GLN A 41 -4.68 5.25 10.70
CA GLN A 41 -4.96 4.33 9.60
C GLN A 41 -4.91 5.08 8.25
N ARG A 42 -5.57 6.24 8.16
CA ARG A 42 -5.57 7.06 6.94
C ARG A 42 -4.16 7.52 6.54
N GLU A 43 -3.35 7.90 7.52
CA GLU A 43 -1.96 8.31 7.29
C GLU A 43 -1.12 7.16 6.72
N VAL A 44 -1.18 5.98 7.35
CA VAL A 44 -0.46 4.79 6.87
C VAL A 44 -0.95 4.37 5.50
N GLU A 45 -2.26 4.31 5.26
CA GLU A 45 -2.82 4.01 3.94
C GLU A 45 -2.40 5.04 2.88
N GLY A 46 -2.24 6.31 3.26
CA GLY A 46 -1.70 7.36 2.40
C GLY A 46 -0.28 7.05 1.92
N TRP A 47 0.62 6.71 2.85
CA TRP A 47 1.99 6.30 2.50
C TRP A 47 2.03 5.02 1.66
N ILE A 48 1.15 4.06 1.94
CA ILE A 48 1.04 2.82 1.15
C ILE A 48 0.63 3.14 -0.30
N LYS A 49 -0.43 3.94 -0.50
CA LYS A 49 -0.91 4.33 -1.83
C LYS A 49 0.15 5.11 -2.61
N GLU A 50 0.89 5.98 -1.93
CA GLU A 50 2.02 6.69 -2.53
C GLU A 50 3.13 5.73 -2.96
N ALA A 51 3.52 4.79 -2.10
CA ALA A 51 4.52 3.77 -2.43
C ALA A 51 4.07 2.87 -3.59
N ILE A 52 2.81 2.43 -3.62
CA ILE A 52 2.23 1.64 -4.73
C ILE A 52 2.37 2.40 -6.05
N LYS A 53 2.04 3.70 -6.08
CA LYS A 53 2.19 4.54 -7.28
C LYS A 53 3.63 4.58 -7.78
N VAL A 54 4.59 4.74 -6.87
CA VAL A 54 6.02 4.72 -7.21
C VAL A 54 6.46 3.36 -7.73
N LEU A 55 6.05 2.29 -7.05
CA LEU A 55 6.37 0.90 -7.42
C LEU A 55 5.84 0.55 -8.80
N GLN A 56 4.60 0.93 -9.11
CA GLN A 56 3.99 0.79 -10.44
C GLN A 56 4.77 1.53 -11.52
N ALA A 57 5.11 2.80 -11.26
CA ALA A 57 5.93 3.61 -12.17
C ALA A 57 7.32 3.01 -12.44
N ASN A 58 7.81 2.15 -11.54
CA ASN A 58 9.09 1.45 -11.64
C ASN A 58 8.94 -0.05 -12.00
N GLY A 59 7.78 -0.46 -12.54
CA GLY A 59 7.58 -1.79 -13.14
C GLY A 59 7.26 -2.91 -12.15
N THR A 60 6.97 -2.60 -10.88
CA THR A 60 6.44 -3.60 -9.94
C THR A 60 4.97 -3.85 -10.26
N ASN A 61 4.58 -5.11 -10.49
CA ASN A 61 3.19 -5.48 -10.71
C ASN A 61 2.43 -5.54 -9.38
N ILE A 62 2.01 -4.37 -8.91
CA ILE A 62 1.22 -4.17 -7.69
C ILE A 62 0.13 -3.15 -7.98
N ASP A 63 -1.00 -3.23 -7.28
CA ASP A 63 -2.07 -2.26 -7.39
C ASP A 63 -2.69 -1.97 -6.01
N ASN A 64 -3.72 -1.11 -5.99
CA ASN A 64 -4.39 -0.70 -4.75
C ASN A 64 -5.13 -1.84 -4.05
N ASN A 65 -5.28 -3.03 -4.64
CA ASN A 65 -5.84 -4.18 -3.95
C ASN A 65 -4.89 -4.71 -2.86
N SER A 66 -3.60 -4.36 -2.92
CA SER A 66 -2.61 -4.73 -1.90
C SER A 66 -2.52 -3.77 -0.71
N VAL A 67 -3.37 -2.72 -0.65
CA VAL A 67 -3.34 -1.76 0.46
C VAL A 67 -3.58 -2.45 1.80
N ASP A 68 -4.58 -3.33 1.89
CA ASP A 68 -4.93 -4.02 3.14
C ASP A 68 -3.85 -5.02 3.57
N GLU A 69 -3.18 -5.66 2.62
CA GLU A 69 -2.08 -6.60 2.85
C GLU A 69 -0.86 -5.87 3.43
N ILE A 70 -0.44 -4.77 2.78
CA ILE A 70 0.68 -3.94 3.25
C ILE A 70 0.34 -3.31 4.60
N TYR A 71 -0.88 -2.80 4.78
CA TYR A 71 -1.34 -2.22 6.04
C TYR A 71 -1.27 -3.24 7.17
N THR A 72 -1.74 -4.47 6.92
CA THR A 72 -1.68 -5.56 7.91
C THR A 72 -0.24 -5.84 8.34
N ILE A 73 0.69 -5.93 7.40
CA ILE A 73 2.12 -6.11 7.68
C ILE A 73 2.64 -4.95 8.54
N ILE A 74 2.45 -3.71 8.11
CA ILE A 74 2.94 -2.53 8.84
C ILE A 74 2.40 -2.49 10.27
N MET A 75 1.13 -2.82 10.47
CA MET A 75 0.53 -2.84 11.81
C MET A 75 1.10 -3.94 12.69
N LYS A 76 1.53 -5.07 12.11
CA LYS A 76 2.18 -6.16 12.86
C LYS A 76 3.66 -5.91 13.13
N GLU A 77 4.36 -5.27 12.19
CA GLU A 77 5.79 -5.03 12.26
C GLU A 77 6.15 -3.82 13.14
N SER A 78 5.46 -2.70 12.93
CA SER A 78 5.81 -1.41 13.56
C SER A 78 4.66 -0.76 14.32
N ASN A 79 3.47 -1.37 14.30
CA ASN A 79 2.23 -0.70 14.70
C ASN A 79 2.10 0.66 14.00
N GLY A 80 2.45 0.76 12.71
CA GLY A 80 2.37 2.01 11.94
C GLY A 80 3.31 3.14 12.39
N ASN A 81 4.38 2.84 13.13
CA ASN A 81 5.37 3.84 13.52
C ASN A 81 6.55 3.87 12.54
N PRO A 82 6.73 4.94 11.74
CA PRO A 82 7.83 5.03 10.77
C PRO A 82 9.21 5.16 11.41
N ASN A 83 9.28 5.53 12.70
CA ASN A 83 10.52 5.62 13.46
C ASN A 83 10.78 4.39 14.33
N ALA A 84 10.06 3.29 14.12
CA ALA A 84 10.27 2.05 14.88
C ALA A 84 11.67 1.49 14.61
N VAL A 85 12.40 1.18 15.68
CA VAL A 85 13.72 0.53 15.63
C VAL A 85 13.75 -0.62 16.64
N ASN A 86 13.97 -1.84 16.17
CA ASN A 86 14.12 -3.01 17.04
C ASN A 86 15.59 -3.20 17.43
N ASN A 87 15.92 -3.00 18.70
CA ASN A 87 17.29 -3.09 19.23
C ASN A 87 17.58 -4.36 20.04
N TRP A 88 16.68 -5.35 20.02
CA TRP A 88 16.74 -6.48 20.96
C TRP A 88 16.98 -7.84 20.29
N ASP A 89 16.78 -7.95 18.97
CA ASP A 89 16.88 -9.22 18.26
C ASP A 89 18.30 -9.54 17.76
N SER A 90 18.44 -10.69 17.10
CA SER A 90 19.71 -11.13 16.52
C SER A 90 20.25 -10.19 15.45
N ASN A 91 19.39 -9.45 14.74
CA ASN A 91 19.81 -8.46 13.75
C ASN A 91 20.41 -7.22 14.45
N ALA A 92 19.79 -6.77 15.55
CA ALA A 92 20.33 -5.70 16.39
C ALA A 92 21.68 -6.09 16.99
N MET A 93 21.81 -7.32 17.51
CA MET A 93 23.09 -7.84 18.01
C MET A 93 24.18 -7.88 16.93
N ARG A 94 23.80 -8.02 15.65
CA ARG A 94 24.71 -7.98 14.49
C ARG A 94 24.93 -6.57 13.94
N GLY A 95 24.39 -5.53 14.59
CA GLY A 95 24.56 -4.13 14.19
C GLY A 95 23.67 -3.69 13.02
N THR A 96 22.68 -4.48 12.63
CA THR A 96 21.73 -4.15 11.56
C THR A 96 20.30 -4.25 12.06
N PRO A 97 19.88 -3.45 13.06
CA PRO A 97 18.54 -3.52 13.63
C PRO A 97 17.47 -3.30 12.55
N SER A 98 16.31 -3.91 12.73
CA SER A 98 15.13 -3.68 11.90
C SER A 98 14.54 -2.30 12.14
N LYS A 99 14.14 -1.61 11.06
CA LYS A 99 13.74 -0.18 11.08
C LYS A 99 12.53 0.12 10.21
N GLY A 100 11.76 1.11 10.63
CA GLY A 100 10.66 1.69 9.86
C GLY A 100 9.40 0.85 9.81
N LEU A 101 8.49 1.23 8.90
CA LEU A 101 7.12 0.69 8.86
C LEU A 101 7.04 -0.82 8.63
N MET A 102 7.85 -1.34 7.71
CA MET A 102 7.94 -2.76 7.36
C MET A 102 9.15 -3.45 8.02
N GLN A 103 9.77 -2.81 9.02
CA GLN A 103 10.89 -3.38 9.81
C GLN A 103 12.04 -3.94 8.95
N CYS A 104 12.43 -3.23 7.90
CA CYS A 104 13.59 -3.60 7.08
C CYS A 104 14.91 -3.44 7.84
N ILE A 105 15.85 -4.36 7.63
CA ILE A 105 17.26 -4.19 8.04
C ILE A 105 18.06 -3.47 6.96
N ASP A 106 19.17 -2.81 7.32
CA ASP A 106 19.98 -2.01 6.37
C ASP A 106 20.44 -2.78 5.11
N PRO A 107 20.86 -4.06 5.17
CA PRO A 107 21.19 -4.82 3.96
C PRO A 107 19.98 -5.01 3.02
N THR A 108 18.81 -5.35 3.56
CA THR A 108 17.57 -5.51 2.80
C THR A 108 17.16 -4.18 2.18
N PHE A 109 17.12 -3.10 2.97
CA PHE A 109 16.75 -1.79 2.47
C PHE A 109 17.65 -1.35 1.30
N ARG A 110 18.98 -1.50 1.44
CA ARG A 110 19.92 -1.13 0.38
C ARG A 110 19.75 -1.96 -0.90
N ALA A 111 19.43 -3.25 -0.77
CA ALA A 111 19.21 -4.14 -1.91
C ALA A 111 17.90 -3.85 -2.66
N TYR A 112 16.85 -3.41 -1.94
CA TYR A 112 15.50 -3.31 -2.47
C TYR A 112 14.93 -1.90 -2.56
N LYS A 113 15.63 -0.86 -2.10
CA LYS A 113 15.24 0.54 -2.36
C LYS A 113 15.30 0.88 -3.84
N LEU A 114 14.50 1.87 -4.26
CA LEU A 114 14.64 2.49 -5.57
C LEU A 114 15.66 3.65 -5.52
N PRO A 115 16.27 4.05 -6.65
CA PRO A 115 17.09 5.25 -6.70
C PRO A 115 16.30 6.49 -6.25
N GLY A 116 16.88 7.33 -5.39
CA GLY A 116 16.21 8.51 -4.83
C GLY A 116 15.35 8.25 -3.59
N TYR A 117 15.20 6.98 -3.17
CA TYR A 117 14.50 6.56 -1.95
C TYR A 117 15.52 6.03 -0.94
N ASP A 118 16.34 6.93 -0.41
CA ASP A 118 17.56 6.63 0.34
C ASP A 118 17.41 6.62 1.87
N ASN A 119 16.21 6.88 2.39
CA ASN A 119 15.98 6.99 3.83
C ASN A 119 15.16 5.82 4.39
N ILE A 120 15.79 4.91 5.13
CA ILE A 120 15.12 3.74 5.72
C ILE A 120 13.98 4.08 6.71
N LEU A 121 13.97 5.28 7.29
CA LEU A 121 12.91 5.75 8.19
C LEU A 121 11.86 6.61 7.46
N ALA A 122 12.08 6.96 6.19
CA ALA A 122 11.03 7.59 5.40
C ALA A 122 9.93 6.55 5.12
N PRO A 123 8.65 6.86 5.40
CA PRO A 123 7.55 5.92 5.24
C PRO A 123 7.50 5.24 3.87
N VAL A 124 7.56 6.06 2.82
CA VAL A 124 7.41 5.61 1.42
C VAL A 124 8.61 4.77 0.99
N ASP A 125 9.83 5.22 1.27
CA ASP A 125 11.07 4.49 0.97
C ASP A 125 11.09 3.11 1.64
N ASN A 126 10.71 3.04 2.91
CA ASN A 126 10.69 1.79 3.68
C ASN A 126 9.66 0.80 3.10
N ILE A 127 8.47 1.30 2.75
CA ILE A 127 7.44 0.49 2.09
C ILE A 127 7.93 -0.01 0.73
N ILE A 128 8.54 0.85 -0.10
CA ILE A 128 9.10 0.46 -1.40
C ILE A 128 10.08 -0.71 -1.24
N ALA A 129 11.02 -0.61 -0.30
CA ALA A 129 12.00 -1.66 -0.07
C ALA A 129 11.37 -2.95 0.46
N GLY A 130 10.44 -2.86 1.43
CA GLY A 130 9.76 -4.02 2.01
C GLY A 130 8.88 -4.76 1.01
N VAL A 131 8.15 -4.03 0.14
CA VAL A 131 7.34 -4.62 -0.93
C VAL A 131 8.23 -5.32 -1.95
N ARG A 132 9.30 -4.66 -2.42
CA ARG A 132 10.23 -5.26 -3.40
C ARG A 132 10.94 -6.50 -2.84
N TYR A 133 11.31 -6.48 -1.55
CA TYR A 133 11.80 -7.66 -0.85
C TYR A 133 10.76 -8.79 -0.83
N THR A 134 9.51 -8.49 -0.47
CA THR A 134 8.43 -9.47 -0.43
C THR A 134 8.23 -10.14 -1.78
N TYR A 135 8.20 -9.36 -2.86
CA TYR A 135 8.05 -9.86 -4.22
C TYR A 135 9.25 -10.72 -4.64
N ALA A 136 10.48 -10.28 -4.36
CA ALA A 136 11.68 -11.03 -4.71
C ALA A 136 11.82 -12.34 -3.91
N ARG A 137 11.44 -12.33 -2.62
CA ARG A 137 11.65 -13.45 -1.71
C ARG A 137 10.52 -14.48 -1.73
N TYR A 138 9.28 -14.03 -1.95
CA TYR A 138 8.07 -14.86 -1.86
C TYR A 138 7.26 -14.90 -3.16
N GLY A 139 7.55 -14.06 -4.15
CA GLY A 139 6.74 -13.97 -5.37
C GLY A 139 5.45 -13.16 -5.21
N GLY A 140 5.29 -12.42 -4.10
CA GLY A 140 4.14 -11.57 -3.81
C GLY A 140 3.52 -11.85 -2.43
N PHE A 141 2.47 -11.09 -2.09
CA PHE A 141 1.82 -11.18 -0.78
C PHE A 141 1.10 -12.51 -0.51
N HIS A 142 0.59 -13.17 -1.55
CA HIS A 142 -0.08 -14.47 -1.42
C HIS A 142 0.81 -15.58 -0.84
N ASN A 143 2.14 -15.45 -0.92
CA ASN A 143 3.10 -16.39 -0.35
C ASN A 143 3.82 -15.84 0.90
N HIS A 144 3.42 -14.65 1.36
CA HIS A 144 4.02 -14.04 2.53
C HIS A 144 3.72 -14.89 3.78
N PRO A 145 4.73 -15.36 4.55
CA PRO A 145 4.52 -16.28 5.67
C PRO A 145 3.51 -15.81 6.72
N GLY A 146 3.61 -14.54 7.15
CA GLY A 146 2.67 -13.95 8.09
C GLY A 146 1.22 -13.85 7.59
N LEU A 147 1.00 -13.34 6.38
CA LEU A 147 -0.34 -13.26 5.77
C LEU A 147 -0.92 -14.66 5.53
N VAL A 148 -0.14 -15.61 5.01
CA VAL A 148 -0.56 -17.00 4.82
C VAL A 148 -0.95 -17.65 6.14
N SER A 149 -0.11 -17.50 7.16
CA SER A 149 -0.39 -18.04 8.50
C SER A 149 -1.70 -17.48 9.08
N MET A 150 -1.94 -16.17 8.94
CA MET A 150 -3.19 -15.55 9.37
C MET A 150 -4.40 -16.06 8.57
N GLY A 151 -4.28 -16.24 7.26
CA GLY A 151 -5.34 -16.80 6.42
C GLY A 151 -5.73 -18.23 6.78
N LEU A 152 -4.81 -18.99 7.39
CA LEU A 152 -5.04 -20.35 7.89
C LEU A 152 -5.47 -20.39 9.37
N GLY A 153 -5.73 -19.24 10.01
CA GLY A 153 -6.12 -19.14 11.42
C GLY A 153 -4.96 -19.17 12.42
N GLY A 154 -3.71 -19.11 11.94
CA GLY A 154 -2.50 -19.01 12.76
C GLY A 154 -2.09 -17.57 13.10
N GLY A 155 -1.06 -17.43 13.94
CA GLY A 155 -0.48 -16.14 14.31
C GLY A 155 0.36 -15.51 13.18
N TYR A 156 0.56 -14.19 13.22
CA TYR A 156 1.44 -13.49 12.28
C TYR A 156 2.90 -13.93 12.45
N ARG A 157 3.63 -14.05 11.33
CA ARG A 157 5.06 -14.38 11.26
C ARG A 157 5.74 -13.33 10.38
N GLY A 158 6.55 -12.47 10.99
CA GLY A 158 7.39 -11.50 10.30
C GLY A 158 8.57 -12.17 9.58
N TYR A 159 9.44 -11.36 8.98
CA TYR A 159 10.63 -11.82 8.25
C TYR A 159 11.93 -11.66 9.04
#